data_AF-A0A8K0KPD0-F1
#
_entry.id   AF-A0A8K0KPD0-F1
#
_cell.length_a   1.000
_cell.length_b   1.000
_cell.length_c   1.000
_cell.angle_alpha   90.00
_cell.angle_beta   90.00
_cell.angle_gamma   90.00
#
_symmetry.space_group_name_H-M   'P 1'
#
loop_
_entity.id
_entity.type
_entity.pdbx_description
1 polymer ?
#
loop_
_entity_poly.entity_id
_entity_poly.type
_entity_poly.pdbx_seq_one_letter_code
_entity_poly.pdbx_strand_id
1 'polypeptide(L)'
;MDALHCLKVLLQDFTHHFIEMACNLLETCGRFLYRSQDSHHRTKIYLEQMMRKKAVMTLESRYVTMIENAYYHILPPEVNTTQKKKEKAAKLMYIDKLLFQDLAKPTTDKVLRQMRKLDWDDSEVSSYAIRCLTQIWKFKYFNIRCVANMVSGLVGHLEGIGVQVVDAVLEDIRMCMEIGHPKFNQRRIAMIMYLGELYNYRMVESGDIFK
;
A
#
# COMPACT_ATOMS: atom_id res chain seq x y z
N MET A 1 23.43 10.04 20.29
CA MET A 1 22.98 8.93 21.19
C MET A 1 22.29 9.44 22.44
N ASP A 2 22.34 10.75 22.70
CA ASP A 2 21.94 11.35 23.98
C ASP A 2 20.43 11.40 24.17
N ALA A 3 19.64 11.62 23.10
CA ALA A 3 18.18 11.66 23.19
C ALA A 3 17.55 10.34 23.67
N LEU A 4 18.07 9.18 23.22
CA LEU A 4 17.61 7.87 23.70
C LEU A 4 18.02 7.60 25.15
N HIS A 5 19.19 8.11 25.55
CA HIS A 5 19.64 8.02 26.93
C HIS A 5 18.76 8.87 27.85
N CYS A 6 18.45 10.12 27.45
CA CYS A 6 17.51 10.98 28.14
C CYS A 6 16.14 10.31 28.28
N LEU A 7 15.59 9.73 27.21
CA LEU A 7 14.32 9.02 27.26
C LEU A 7 14.36 7.84 28.23
N LYS A 8 15.46 7.08 28.27
CA LYS A 8 15.65 5.97 29.22
C LYS A 8 15.62 6.45 30.67
N VAL A 9 16.32 7.55 30.98
CA VAL A 9 16.38 8.13 32.33
C VAL A 9 15.00 8.66 32.75
N LEU A 10 14.31 9.38 31.87
CA LEU A 10 12.95 9.88 32.11
C LEU A 10 11.92 8.74 32.30
N LEU A 11 12.14 7.59 31.68
CA LEU A 11 11.28 6.42 31.86
C LEU A 11 11.62 5.61 33.12
N GLN A 12 12.79 5.76 33.73
CA GLN A 12 13.11 5.12 35.01
C GLN A 12 12.26 5.73 36.13
N ASP A 13 12.33 7.04 36.27
CA ASP A 13 11.52 7.82 37.21
C ASP A 13 10.32 8.43 36.47
N PHE A 14 9.18 7.76 36.51
CA PHE A 14 7.99 8.17 35.74
C PHE A 14 7.06 9.06 36.57
N THR A 15 7.58 10.20 37.04
CA THR A 15 6.81 11.21 37.79
C THR A 15 6.19 12.25 36.84
N HIS A 16 5.24 13.04 37.33
CA HIS A 16 4.46 14.00 36.53
C HIS A 16 5.31 14.89 35.60
N HIS A 17 6.37 15.51 36.10
CA HIS A 17 7.25 16.36 35.28
C HIS A 17 8.03 15.57 34.23
N PHE A 18 8.48 14.36 34.57
CA PHE A 18 9.21 13.50 33.66
C PHE A 18 8.33 12.95 32.55
N ILE A 19 7.02 12.77 32.81
CA ILE A 19 6.03 12.43 31.76
C ILE A 19 5.95 13.56 30.73
N GLU A 20 5.81 14.81 31.15
CA GLU A 20 5.72 15.94 30.21
C GLU A 20 7.01 16.11 29.40
N MET A 21 8.18 15.99 30.04
CA MET A 21 9.47 16.05 29.36
C MET A 21 9.65 14.91 28.34
N ALA A 22 9.24 13.68 28.69
CA ALA A 22 9.31 12.54 27.79
C ALA A 22 8.37 12.72 26.58
N CYS A 23 7.13 13.15 26.80
CA CYS A 23 6.17 13.41 25.73
C CYS A 23 6.66 14.52 24.79
N ASN A 24 7.16 15.65 25.31
CA ASN A 24 7.70 16.75 24.49
C ASN A 24 8.93 16.31 23.66
N LEU A 25 9.82 15.50 24.23
CA LEU A 25 10.95 14.93 23.50
C LEU A 25 10.48 14.01 22.36
N LEU A 26 9.47 13.18 22.62
CA LEU A 26 8.89 12.26 21.64
C LEU A 26 8.10 12.98 20.54
N GLU A 27 7.44 14.08 20.85
CA GLU A 27 6.75 14.91 19.85
C GLU A 27 7.72 15.58 18.88
N THR A 28 8.85 16.08 19.39
CA THR A 28 9.87 16.76 18.57
C THR A 28 10.71 15.82 17.72
N CYS A 29 11.25 14.74 18.31
CA CYS A 29 12.24 13.88 17.64
C CYS A 29 11.86 12.39 17.57
N GLY A 30 10.73 11.98 18.15
CA GLY A 30 10.35 10.56 18.24
C GLY A 30 10.10 9.89 16.89
N ARG A 31 9.54 10.60 15.89
CA ARG A 31 9.37 10.06 14.52
C ARG A 31 10.70 9.75 13.84
N PHE A 32 11.69 10.62 14.03
CA PHE A 32 13.02 10.43 13.48
C PHE A 32 13.72 9.23 14.14
N LEU A 33 13.68 9.17 15.47
CA LEU A 33 14.25 8.07 16.24
C LEU A 33 13.60 6.72 15.89
N TYR A 34 12.30 6.70 15.63
CA TYR A 34 11.59 5.50 15.23
C TYR A 34 11.88 5.09 13.78
N ARG A 35 12.19 6.01 12.85
CA ARG A 35 12.45 5.66 11.44
C ARG A 35 13.90 5.33 11.13
N SER A 36 14.84 5.80 11.94
CA SER A 36 16.26 5.50 11.75
C SER A 36 16.60 4.05 12.15
N GLN A 37 17.34 3.34 11.30
CA GLN A 37 17.65 1.91 11.48
C GLN A 37 18.41 1.64 12.78
N ASP A 38 19.33 2.52 13.16
CA ASP A 38 20.16 2.36 14.36
C ASP A 38 19.39 2.55 15.68
N SER A 39 18.36 3.41 15.66
CA SER A 39 17.58 3.77 16.85
C SER A 39 16.19 3.13 16.93
N HIS A 40 15.70 2.54 15.83
CA HIS A 40 14.35 1.99 15.73
C HIS A 40 14.02 1.01 16.87
N HIS A 41 14.86 -0.01 17.05
CA HIS A 41 14.60 -1.08 18.02
C HIS A 41 14.51 -0.55 19.46
N ARG A 42 15.45 0.33 19.85
CA ARG A 42 15.47 0.92 21.20
C ARG A 42 14.29 1.86 21.42
N THR A 43 13.95 2.68 20.42
CA THR A 43 12.80 3.60 20.48
C THR A 43 11.50 2.82 20.64
N LYS A 44 11.33 1.71 19.90
CA LYS A 44 10.16 0.84 20.02
C LYS A 44 10.00 0.28 21.44
N ILE A 45 11.08 -0.24 22.04
CA ILE A 45 11.06 -0.74 23.42
C ILE A 45 10.63 0.35 24.40
N TYR A 46 11.18 1.56 24.27
CA TYR A 46 10.85 2.68 25.17
C TYR A 46 9.38 3.14 25.03
N LEU A 47 8.85 3.17 23.81
CA LEU A 47 7.43 3.48 23.58
C LEU A 47 6.51 2.41 24.20
N GLU A 48 6.85 1.13 24.07
CA GLU A 48 6.11 0.04 24.72
C GLU A 48 6.18 0.13 26.25
N GLN A 49 7.35 0.45 26.81
CA GLN A 49 7.52 0.67 28.24
C GLN A 49 6.67 1.83 28.75
N MET A 50 6.63 2.95 28.02
CA MET A 50 5.80 4.11 28.35
C MET A 50 4.31 3.74 28.40
N MET A 51 3.82 2.97 27.42
CA MET A 51 2.44 2.50 27.38
C MET A 51 2.11 1.49 28.49
N ARG A 52 3.05 0.59 28.83
CA ARG A 52 2.89 -0.32 29.98
C ARG A 52 2.82 0.44 31.29
N LYS A 53 3.69 1.43 31.50
CA LYS A 53 3.66 2.29 32.70
C LYS A 53 2.35 3.07 32.81
N LYS A 54 1.84 3.61 31.70
CA LYS A 54 0.51 4.25 31.64
C LYS A 54 -0.61 3.32 32.09
N ALA A 55 -0.56 2.03 31.75
CA ALA A 55 -1.60 1.06 32.09
C ALA A 55 -1.56 0.60 33.55
N VAL A 56 -0.37 0.53 34.16
CA VAL A 56 -0.17 0.06 35.53
C VAL A 56 -0.28 1.20 36.55
N MET A 57 0.13 2.41 36.18
CA MET A 57 0.09 3.57 37.07
C MET A 57 -1.26 4.29 36.97
N THR A 58 -1.83 4.63 38.12
CA THR A 58 -3.02 5.49 38.18
C THR A 58 -2.62 6.94 37.92
N LEU A 59 -2.62 7.33 36.64
CA LEU A 59 -2.30 8.69 36.19
C LEU A 59 -3.56 9.53 36.03
N GLU A 60 -3.42 10.84 36.22
CA GLU A 60 -4.49 11.78 35.89
C GLU A 60 -4.79 11.76 34.38
N SER A 61 -6.06 11.97 34.03
CA SER A 61 -6.58 11.94 32.64
C SER A 61 -5.70 12.74 31.66
N ARG A 62 -5.21 13.92 32.06
CA ARG A 62 -4.33 14.76 31.24
C ARG A 62 -3.05 14.05 30.82
N TYR A 63 -2.36 13.37 31.73
CA TYR A 63 -1.11 12.66 31.42
C TYR A 63 -1.36 11.42 30.56
N VAL A 64 -2.48 10.72 30.80
CA VAL A 64 -2.91 9.60 29.95
C VAL A 64 -3.09 10.06 28.52
N THR A 65 -3.82 11.17 28.30
CA THR A 65 -4.03 11.75 26.97
C THR A 65 -2.72 12.21 26.33
N MET A 66 -1.83 12.85 27.08
CA MET A 66 -0.53 13.31 26.57
C MET A 66 0.35 12.14 26.10
N ILE A 67 0.40 11.06 26.89
CA ILE A 67 1.13 9.83 26.54
C ILE A 67 0.56 9.20 25.26
N GLU A 68 -0.77 9.11 25.16
CA GLU A 68 -1.43 8.58 23.97
C GLU A 68 -1.16 9.43 22.73
N ASN A 69 -1.26 10.75 22.85
CA ASN A 69 -0.97 11.68 21.75
C ASN A 69 0.47 11.54 21.26
N ALA A 70 1.46 11.53 22.15
CA ALA A 70 2.86 11.35 21.79
C ALA A 70 3.12 9.97 21.15
N TYR A 71 2.51 8.92 21.69
CA TYR A 71 2.61 7.57 21.14
C TYR A 71 2.03 7.49 19.72
N TYR A 72 0.79 7.95 19.53
CA TYR A 72 0.11 7.93 18.23
C TYR A 72 0.67 8.96 17.25
N HIS A 73 1.37 9.99 17.72
CA HIS A 73 2.11 10.87 16.85
C HIS A 73 3.25 10.13 16.13
N ILE A 74 3.91 9.19 16.82
CA ILE A 74 5.03 8.40 16.27
C ILE A 74 4.53 7.15 15.54
N LEU A 75 3.60 6.44 16.18
CA LEU A 75 2.92 5.25 15.68
C LEU A 75 1.46 5.59 15.41
N PRO A 76 1.17 6.34 14.34
CA PRO A 76 -0.21 6.59 13.97
C PRO A 76 -0.91 5.24 13.82
N PRO A 77 -2.10 5.06 14.43
CA PRO A 77 -2.83 3.82 14.27
C PRO A 77 -3.02 3.56 12.77
N GLU A 78 -3.18 2.29 12.37
CA GLU A 78 -3.72 1.99 11.05
C GLU A 78 -5.18 2.48 11.02
N VAL A 79 -5.36 3.80 11.01
CA VAL A 79 -6.62 4.40 10.65
C VAL A 79 -6.76 3.98 9.20
N ASN A 80 -7.64 3.01 8.98
CA ASN A 80 -8.36 2.89 7.73
C ASN A 80 -8.93 4.28 7.51
N THR A 81 -8.15 5.13 6.86
CA THR A 81 -8.61 6.42 6.40
C THR A 81 -9.70 5.98 5.46
N THR A 82 -10.94 6.04 5.94
CA THR A 82 -12.13 6.06 5.12
C THR A 82 -11.96 7.36 4.36
N GLN A 83 -11.07 7.33 3.35
CA GLN A 83 -10.91 8.38 2.39
C GLN A 83 -12.34 8.58 1.93
N LYS A 84 -12.93 9.74 2.28
CA LYS A 84 -14.19 10.17 1.69
C LYS A 84 -13.99 9.88 0.21
N LYS A 85 -14.69 8.86 -0.32
CA LYS A 85 -14.52 8.44 -1.70
C LYS A 85 -14.75 9.70 -2.50
N LYS A 86 -13.69 10.30 -3.03
CA LYS A 86 -13.82 11.42 -3.95
C LYS A 86 -14.84 10.95 -4.98
N GLU A 87 -15.90 11.72 -5.14
CA GLU A 87 -16.99 11.37 -6.02
C GLU A 87 -16.38 11.14 -7.39
N LYS A 88 -16.36 9.87 -7.79
CA LYS A 88 -15.55 9.42 -8.89
C LYS A 88 -16.31 9.73 -10.16
N ALA A 89 -15.65 10.35 -11.14
CA ALA A 89 -16.29 10.68 -12.40
C ALA A 89 -16.98 9.45 -13.01
N ALA A 90 -18.18 9.63 -13.57
CA ALA A 90 -19.00 8.53 -14.08
C ALA A 90 -18.26 7.64 -15.09
N LYS A 91 -17.40 8.24 -15.93
CA LYS A 91 -16.52 7.51 -16.87
C LYS A 91 -15.61 6.50 -16.15
N LEU A 92 -15.01 6.90 -15.03
CA LEU A 92 -14.10 6.02 -14.28
C LEU A 92 -14.86 4.96 -13.47
N MET A 93 -16.08 5.26 -13.03
CA MET A 93 -16.96 4.26 -12.41
C MET A 93 -17.40 3.19 -13.41
N TYR A 94 -17.59 3.56 -14.67
CA TYR A 94 -17.89 2.61 -15.73
C TYR A 94 -16.73 1.63 -15.95
N ILE A 95 -15.48 2.12 -16.01
CA ILE A 95 -14.29 1.26 -16.09
C ILE A 95 -14.23 0.28 -14.91
N ASP A 96 -14.49 0.74 -13.68
CA ASP A 96 -14.53 -0.15 -12.52
C ASP A 96 -15.58 -1.24 -12.66
N LYS A 97 -16.78 -0.90 -13.14
CA LYS A 97 -17.84 -1.87 -13.36
C LYS A 97 -17.40 -2.92 -14.39
N LEU A 98 -16.84 -2.49 -15.52
CA LEU A 98 -16.36 -3.40 -16.57
C LEU A 98 -15.32 -4.38 -16.05
N LEU A 99 -14.34 -3.87 -15.31
CA LEU A 99 -13.17 -4.64 -14.90
C LEU A 99 -13.41 -5.48 -13.64
N PHE A 100 -14.05 -4.92 -12.62
CA PHE A 100 -14.16 -5.58 -11.32
C PHE A 100 -15.49 -6.34 -11.12
N GLN A 101 -16.55 -6.00 -11.87
CA GLN A 101 -17.86 -6.66 -11.75
C GLN A 101 -18.16 -7.55 -12.95
N ASP A 102 -18.04 -6.99 -14.16
CA ASP A 102 -18.52 -7.66 -15.38
C ASP A 102 -17.49 -8.60 -15.99
N LEU A 103 -16.20 -8.44 -15.68
CA LEU A 103 -15.14 -9.29 -16.21
C LEU A 103 -15.19 -10.71 -15.62
N ALA A 104 -15.52 -11.67 -16.48
CA ALA A 104 -15.47 -13.09 -16.21
C ALA A 104 -15.18 -13.84 -17.52
N LYS A 105 -14.79 -15.11 -17.42
CA LYS A 105 -14.49 -15.96 -18.59
C LYS A 105 -15.51 -15.86 -19.74
N PRO A 106 -16.84 -15.98 -19.52
CA PRO A 106 -17.83 -15.89 -20.62
C PRO A 106 -18.09 -14.46 -21.13
N THR A 107 -17.74 -13.44 -20.35
CA THR A 107 -18.02 -12.03 -20.69
C THR A 107 -16.79 -11.31 -21.25
N THR A 108 -15.61 -11.95 -21.25
CA THR A 108 -14.33 -11.37 -21.70
C THR A 108 -14.44 -10.67 -23.05
N ASP A 109 -15.04 -11.29 -24.07
CA ASP A 109 -15.17 -10.68 -25.41
C ASP A 109 -16.14 -9.48 -25.44
N LYS A 110 -17.16 -9.49 -24.58
CA LYS A 110 -18.09 -8.35 -24.45
C LYS A 110 -17.38 -7.19 -23.76
N VAL A 111 -16.66 -7.45 -22.67
CA VAL A 111 -15.90 -6.45 -21.93
C VAL A 111 -14.77 -5.88 -22.79
N LEU A 112 -14.02 -6.71 -23.50
CA LEU A 112 -12.96 -6.27 -24.42
C LEU A 112 -13.50 -5.32 -25.50
N ARG A 113 -14.65 -5.64 -26.10
CA ARG A 113 -15.30 -4.75 -27.08
C ARG A 113 -15.72 -3.41 -26.47
N GLN A 114 -16.10 -3.37 -25.19
CA GLN A 114 -16.44 -2.12 -24.51
C GLN A 114 -15.17 -1.33 -24.12
N MET A 115 -14.11 -2.01 -23.69
CA MET A 115 -12.80 -1.39 -23.40
C MET A 115 -12.20 -0.73 -24.63
N ARG A 116 -12.32 -1.34 -25.82
CA ARG A 116 -11.86 -0.72 -27.09
C ARG A 116 -12.64 0.55 -27.47
N LYS A 117 -13.85 0.74 -26.95
CA LYS A 117 -14.69 1.92 -27.23
C LYS A 117 -14.47 3.07 -26.24
N LEU A 118 -13.59 2.88 -25.25
CA LEU A 118 -13.22 3.97 -24.36
C LEU A 118 -12.49 5.07 -25.15
N ASP A 119 -12.60 6.29 -24.63
CA ASP A 119 -11.87 7.44 -25.14
C ASP A 119 -10.41 7.33 -24.67
N TRP A 120 -9.56 6.70 -25.48
CA TRP A 120 -8.14 6.46 -25.16
C TRP A 120 -7.26 7.70 -25.37
N ASP A 121 -7.77 8.72 -26.07
CA ASP A 121 -7.09 10.02 -26.23
C ASP A 121 -7.18 10.85 -24.94
N ASP A 122 -8.23 10.65 -24.14
CA ASP A 122 -8.35 11.23 -22.81
C ASP A 122 -7.33 10.59 -21.84
N SER A 123 -6.30 11.36 -21.47
CA SER A 123 -5.23 10.93 -20.58
C SER A 123 -5.73 10.47 -19.21
N GLU A 124 -6.84 10.99 -18.70
CA GLU A 124 -7.39 10.56 -17.41
C GLU A 124 -8.00 9.16 -17.53
N VAL A 125 -8.73 8.90 -18.62
CA VAL A 125 -9.38 7.62 -18.89
C VAL A 125 -8.36 6.52 -19.17
N SER A 126 -7.39 6.80 -20.05
CA SER A 126 -6.35 5.84 -20.43
C SER A 126 -5.46 5.47 -19.25
N SER A 127 -4.92 6.46 -18.52
CA SER A 127 -4.09 6.22 -17.34
C SER A 127 -4.85 5.47 -16.24
N TYR A 128 -6.14 5.79 -16.04
CA TYR A 128 -6.97 5.08 -15.07
C TYR A 128 -7.20 3.62 -15.47
N ALA A 129 -7.51 3.35 -16.74
CA ALA A 129 -7.70 2.00 -17.24
C ALA A 129 -6.44 1.15 -17.10
N ILE A 130 -5.27 1.69 -17.49
CA ILE A 130 -3.98 1.01 -17.36
C ILE A 130 -3.65 0.74 -15.90
N ARG A 131 -3.90 1.72 -15.01
CA ARG A 131 -3.74 1.53 -13.57
C ARG A 131 -4.64 0.41 -13.04
N CYS A 132 -5.88 0.32 -13.49
CA CYS A 132 -6.77 -0.77 -13.09
C CYS A 132 -6.24 -2.12 -13.56
N LEU A 133 -5.79 -2.24 -14.82
CA LEU A 133 -5.24 -3.48 -15.37
C LEU A 133 -3.96 -3.94 -14.64
N THR A 134 -3.16 -3.00 -14.15
CA THR A 134 -1.96 -3.25 -13.35
C THR A 134 -2.30 -3.74 -11.94
N GLN A 135 -3.38 -3.22 -11.33
CA GLN A 135 -3.76 -3.52 -9.95
C GLN A 135 -4.45 -4.88 -9.78
N ILE A 136 -3.78 -5.93 -10.24
CA ILE A 136 -4.36 -7.28 -10.37
C ILE A 136 -4.81 -7.88 -9.02
N TRP A 137 -4.17 -7.49 -7.91
CA TRP A 137 -4.54 -7.93 -6.55
C TRP A 137 -5.94 -7.48 -6.11
N LYS A 138 -6.56 -6.54 -6.84
CA LYS A 138 -7.95 -6.14 -6.63
C LYS A 138 -8.97 -7.04 -7.34
N PHE A 139 -8.51 -7.85 -8.29
CA PHE A 139 -9.36 -8.79 -9.01
C PHE A 139 -9.50 -10.10 -8.26
N LYS A 140 -10.55 -10.85 -8.60
CA LYS A 140 -10.69 -12.23 -8.13
C LYS A 140 -9.61 -13.09 -8.77
N TYR A 141 -9.00 -13.98 -7.99
CA TYR A 141 -7.86 -14.80 -8.42
C TYR A 141 -8.11 -15.58 -9.73
N PHE A 142 -9.30 -16.17 -9.89
CA PHE A 142 -9.66 -16.93 -11.10
C PHE A 142 -9.86 -16.06 -12.35
N ASN A 143 -10.01 -14.74 -12.20
CA ASN A 143 -10.16 -13.80 -13.31
C ASN A 143 -8.81 -13.25 -13.81
N ILE A 144 -7.69 -13.54 -13.16
CA ILE A 144 -6.36 -13.04 -13.55
C ILE A 144 -6.05 -13.37 -15.01
N ARG A 145 -6.33 -14.61 -15.42
CA ARG A 145 -6.20 -15.05 -16.82
C ARG A 145 -7.06 -14.22 -17.79
N CYS A 146 -8.26 -13.83 -17.38
CA CYS A 146 -9.14 -13.01 -18.21
C CYS A 146 -8.59 -11.59 -18.39
N VAL A 147 -7.94 -11.04 -17.36
CA VAL A 147 -7.27 -9.73 -17.44
C VAL A 147 -6.08 -9.82 -18.40
N ALA A 148 -5.27 -10.88 -18.34
CA ALA A 148 -4.15 -11.07 -19.27
C ALA A 148 -4.63 -11.19 -20.73
N ASN A 149 -5.69 -11.97 -20.97
CA ASN A 149 -6.33 -12.07 -22.28
C ASN A 149 -6.82 -10.70 -22.80
N MET A 150 -7.42 -9.90 -21.91
CA MET A 150 -7.90 -8.57 -22.27
C MET A 150 -6.76 -7.61 -22.61
N VAL A 151 -5.64 -7.63 -21.87
CA VAL A 151 -4.45 -6.83 -22.21
C VAL A 151 -3.92 -7.22 -23.59
N SER A 152 -3.78 -8.52 -23.86
CA SER A 152 -3.37 -9.03 -25.18
C SER A 152 -4.32 -8.57 -26.29
N GLY A 153 -5.64 -8.61 -26.04
CA GLY A 153 -6.66 -8.13 -26.97
C GLY A 153 -6.69 -6.61 -27.18
N LEU A 154 -6.15 -5.81 -26.25
CA LEU A 154 -6.06 -4.35 -26.36
C LEU A 154 -4.82 -3.91 -27.12
N VAL A 155 -3.71 -4.63 -26.99
CA VAL A 155 -2.43 -4.32 -27.65
C VAL A 155 -2.55 -4.27 -29.16
N GLY A 156 -3.44 -5.08 -29.75
CA GLY A 156 -3.70 -5.04 -31.18
C GLY A 156 -4.41 -3.77 -31.69
N HIS A 157 -4.92 -2.91 -30.80
CA HIS A 157 -5.60 -1.66 -31.14
C HIS A 157 -4.90 -0.44 -30.56
N LEU A 158 -4.15 -0.61 -29.48
CA LEU A 158 -3.57 0.46 -28.67
C LEU A 158 -2.11 0.14 -28.41
N GLU A 159 -1.23 0.82 -29.14
CA GLU A 159 0.20 0.66 -29.00
C GLU A 159 0.66 1.11 -27.60
N GLY A 160 1.63 0.39 -27.03
CA GLY A 160 2.25 0.76 -25.75
C GLY A 160 1.50 0.34 -24.49
N ILE A 161 0.20 0.00 -24.53
CA ILE A 161 -0.52 -0.49 -23.32
C ILE A 161 0.13 -1.75 -22.76
N GLY A 162 0.52 -2.68 -23.63
CA GLY A 162 1.19 -3.92 -23.22
C GLY A 162 2.47 -3.65 -22.43
N VAL A 163 3.33 -2.78 -22.98
CA VAL A 163 4.60 -2.38 -22.36
C VAL A 163 4.35 -1.71 -21.01
N GLN A 164 3.44 -0.73 -20.95
CA GLN A 164 3.13 -0.04 -19.70
C GLN A 164 2.62 -0.96 -18.59
N VAL A 165 1.76 -1.95 -18.93
CA VAL A 165 1.26 -2.93 -17.96
C VAL A 165 2.38 -3.86 -17.50
N VAL A 166 3.19 -4.38 -18.42
CA VAL A 166 4.31 -5.29 -18.09
C VAL A 166 5.33 -4.59 -17.20
N ASP A 167 5.77 -3.39 -17.57
CA ASP A 167 6.73 -2.60 -16.79
C ASP A 167 6.20 -2.34 -15.38
N ALA A 168 4.92 -1.94 -15.27
CA ALA A 168 4.31 -1.67 -13.97
C ALA A 168 4.15 -2.94 -13.12
N VAL A 169 3.91 -4.10 -13.73
CA VAL A 169 3.87 -5.40 -13.04
C VAL A 169 5.23 -5.79 -12.48
N LEU A 170 6.29 -5.67 -13.29
CA LEU A 170 7.67 -5.97 -12.88
C LEU A 170 8.13 -5.03 -11.76
N GLU A 171 7.84 -3.74 -11.89
CA GLU A 171 8.18 -2.73 -10.87
C GLU A 171 7.46 -3.01 -9.53
N ASP A 172 6.19 -3.42 -9.58
CA ASP A 172 5.42 -3.78 -8.38
C ASP A 172 5.98 -5.03 -7.69
N ILE A 173 6.40 -6.05 -8.46
CA ILE A 173 7.05 -7.24 -7.94
C ILE A 173 8.35 -6.85 -7.22
N ARG A 174 9.19 -6.02 -7.85
CA ARG A 174 10.42 -5.50 -7.25
C ARG A 174 10.14 -4.74 -5.96
N MET A 175 9.22 -3.77 -5.99
CA MET A 175 8.83 -2.98 -4.81
C MET A 175 8.34 -3.88 -3.67
N CYS A 176 7.51 -4.89 -3.97
CA CYS A 176 6.98 -5.79 -2.96
C CYS A 176 8.07 -6.69 -2.33
N MET A 177 9.13 -7.00 -3.07
CA MET A 177 10.30 -7.72 -2.53
C MET A 177 11.15 -6.83 -1.64
N GLU A 178 11.37 -5.56 -2.03
CA GLU A 178 12.13 -4.58 -1.23
C GLU A 178 11.45 -4.27 0.11
N ILE A 179 10.12 -4.15 0.14
CA ILE A 179 9.36 -3.86 1.36
C ILE A 179 9.30 -5.09 2.29
N GLY A 180 9.16 -6.30 1.73
CA GLY A 180 9.14 -7.56 2.50
C GLY A 180 7.97 -7.76 3.48
N HIS A 181 7.07 -6.79 3.64
CA HIS A 181 6.02 -6.81 4.67
C HIS A 181 4.91 -7.85 4.41
N PRO A 182 4.48 -8.67 5.40
CA PRO A 182 3.48 -9.73 5.23
C PRO A 182 2.12 -9.28 4.67
N LYS A 183 1.74 -8.03 4.94
CA LYS A 183 0.53 -7.38 4.39
C LYS A 183 0.44 -7.45 2.85
N PHE A 184 1.57 -7.54 2.16
CA PHE A 184 1.64 -7.61 0.70
C PHE A 184 1.77 -9.03 0.14
N ASN A 185 1.68 -10.09 0.97
CA ASN A 185 1.85 -11.47 0.48
C ASN A 185 0.80 -11.85 -0.58
N GLN A 186 -0.46 -11.47 -0.39
CA GLN A 186 -1.51 -11.73 -1.37
C GLN A 186 -1.26 -10.96 -2.68
N ARG A 187 -0.80 -9.71 -2.59
CA ARG A 187 -0.42 -8.90 -3.76
C ARG A 187 0.73 -9.57 -4.51
N ARG A 188 1.80 -10.00 -3.82
CA ARG A 188 2.95 -10.70 -4.42
C ARG A 188 2.53 -11.92 -5.21
N ILE A 189 1.73 -12.80 -4.62
CA ILE A 189 1.24 -14.00 -5.30
C ILE A 189 0.41 -13.61 -6.53
N ALA A 190 -0.50 -12.65 -6.40
CA ALA A 190 -1.33 -12.21 -7.52
C ALA A 190 -0.49 -11.61 -8.67
N MET A 191 0.52 -10.79 -8.37
CA MET A 191 1.40 -10.19 -9.37
C MET A 191 2.24 -11.24 -10.11
N ILE A 192 2.83 -12.21 -9.39
CA ILE A 192 3.61 -13.29 -10.00
C ILE A 192 2.74 -14.18 -10.89
N MET A 193 1.54 -14.53 -10.42
CA MET A 193 0.57 -15.27 -11.23
C MET A 193 0.16 -14.49 -12.48
N TYR A 194 -0.02 -13.18 -12.35
CA TYR A 194 -0.36 -12.33 -13.48
C TYR A 194 0.77 -12.24 -14.49
N LEU A 195 2.02 -12.12 -14.06
CA LEU A 195 3.20 -12.18 -14.93
C LEU A 195 3.25 -13.51 -15.70
N GLY A 196 2.98 -14.64 -15.04
CA GLY A 196 2.89 -15.94 -15.70
C GLY A 196 1.77 -16.02 -16.75
N GLU A 197 0.61 -15.42 -16.48
CA GLU A 197 -0.46 -15.34 -17.48
C GLU A 197 -0.10 -14.38 -18.63
N LEU A 198 0.55 -13.26 -18.36
CA LEU A 198 1.04 -12.34 -19.40
C LEU A 198 2.03 -13.07 -20.34
N TYR A 199 2.89 -13.93 -19.81
CA TYR A 199 3.73 -14.82 -20.62
C TYR A 199 2.91 -15.77 -21.52
N ASN A 200 1.89 -16.43 -20.96
CA ASN A 200 1.02 -17.34 -21.72
C ASN A 200 0.31 -16.63 -22.90
N TYR A 201 -0.01 -15.34 -22.73
CA TYR A 201 -0.61 -14.50 -23.77
C TYR A 201 0.41 -13.75 -24.63
N ARG A 202 1.70 -14.12 -24.58
CA ARG A 202 2.80 -13.54 -25.36
C ARG A 202 2.99 -12.04 -25.16
N MET A 203 2.68 -11.55 -23.97
CA MET A 203 2.93 -10.15 -23.59
C MET A 203 4.36 -9.93 -23.11
N VAL A 204 5.06 -11.00 -22.74
CA VAL A 204 6.41 -11.00 -22.16
C VAL A 204 7.21 -12.09 -22.86
N GLU A 205 8.48 -11.81 -23.19
CA GLU A 205 9.36 -12.79 -23.81
C GLU A 205 10.09 -13.64 -22.76
N SER A 206 10.61 -14.81 -23.16
CA SER A 206 11.37 -15.68 -22.26
C SER A 206 12.59 -14.96 -21.65
N GLY A 207 13.18 -14.01 -22.38
CA GLY A 207 14.32 -13.21 -21.91
C GLY A 207 14.00 -12.29 -20.73
N ASP A 208 12.73 -11.95 -20.48
CA ASP A 208 12.33 -11.09 -19.38
C ASP A 208 11.98 -11.87 -18.10
N ILE A 209 11.74 -13.19 -18.22
CA ILE A 209 11.40 -14.07 -17.10
C ILE A 209 12.64 -14.72 -16.48
N PHE A 210 13.64 -15.02 -17.30
CA PHE A 210 14.85 -15.72 -16.87
C PHE A 210 16.05 -14.80 -16.61
N LYS A 211 15.83 -13.48 -16.56
CA LYS A 211 16.80 -12.50 -16.06
C LYS A 211 16.71 -12.38 -14.54
#